data_AF-A0A0P1AY37-F1
#
_entry.id   AF-A0A0P1AY37-F1
#
_cell.length_a   1.000
_cell.length_b   1.000
_cell.length_c   1.000
_cell.angle_alpha   90.00
_cell.angle_beta   90.00
_cell.angle_gamma   90.00
#
_symmetry.space_group_name_H-M   'P 1'
#
loop_
_entity.id
_entity.type
_entity.pdbx_description
1 polymer ?
#
loop_
_entity_poly.entity_id
_entity_poly.type
_entity_poly.pdbx_seq_one_letter_code
_entity_poly.pdbx_strand_id
1 'polypeptide(L)'
;MNPSEDMARLRNALIASDKQTQHFLQPLLPLRGVQDLLLTFVRDSSRSFEDWIWDPQVRQTLLRMRDIEPQDHAESKNLDQWYMKAAEERFEAITLQNPDDVTPPEFLEEADKAQSAGKLKFKAKNYYAAKNAFLASIAAVLKHQQSEYYGKSIPAAKWDDLDMQERYVTLCNNVAICGLKMKDLSLINEYAAKALTVDKTSQKALYAMAKLRILEHRYNEAEEIIDRALTTYPDKALFLNIRKEIKAVVRKLAKEQAELSELRAKQLAAAANAVELAMTQEEREEQRKKEMQRKIDAVPLPTREDDMFAAARVNVYLSRIKQKMMVDVHSCHNAELGEKSLFECTVVNGTTGEVLARNIQGGSKKVAKNNACKLVIEKLWRDKEKAGKLTPEDVSYLELYERAKAENIPLVNGPESPNVPQSTHDNKLQMPTRVSWMERQLQPLPLLNQLTQRGSLNAQFDIEDVSPCKEVTEFKCTGFLNGEEIATANAISKKKARAEVAKQVLSAAFEKKLLLVYDGAKDEDVNCTENYARKGNEDFDVVPA
;
A
#
# COMPACT_ATOMS: atom_id res chain seq x y z
N MET A 1 69.65 22.21 28.58
CA MET A 1 68.72 21.19 28.06
C MET A 1 67.60 21.92 27.36
N ASN A 2 67.21 21.49 26.17
CA ASN A 2 66.22 22.20 25.37
C ASN A 2 64.83 21.68 25.77
N PRO A 3 64.02 22.44 26.55
CA PRO A 3 62.74 21.94 27.09
C PRO A 3 61.76 21.52 25.99
N SER A 4 61.90 22.09 24.80
CA SER A 4 61.14 21.71 23.60
C SER A 4 61.45 20.28 23.13
N GLU A 5 62.71 19.85 23.19
CA GLU A 5 63.14 18.54 22.71
C GLU A 5 62.76 17.43 23.70
N ASP A 6 62.86 17.71 25.00
CA ASP A 6 62.44 16.78 26.06
C ASP A 6 60.95 16.47 25.97
N MET A 7 60.11 17.50 25.79
CA MET A 7 58.67 17.32 25.61
C MET A 7 58.33 16.59 24.31
N ALA A 8 59.11 16.77 23.24
CA ALA A 8 58.93 16.00 22.01
C ALA A 8 59.19 14.51 22.22
N ARG A 9 60.20 14.15 23.02
CA ARG A 9 60.48 12.74 23.37
C ARG A 9 59.36 12.13 24.21
N LEU A 10 58.83 12.86 25.19
CA LEU A 10 57.67 12.42 25.97
C LEU A 10 56.43 12.20 25.09
N ARG A 11 56.18 13.07 24.11
CA ARG A 11 55.08 12.89 23.14
C ARG A 11 55.25 11.60 22.35
N ASN A 12 56.45 11.34 21.83
CA ASN A 12 56.70 10.13 21.05
C ASN A 12 56.52 8.87 21.90
N ALA A 13 56.97 8.89 23.17
CA ALA A 13 56.74 7.79 24.10
C ALA A 13 55.24 7.58 24.37
N LEU A 14 54.49 8.64 24.68
CA LEU A 14 53.05 8.56 24.93
C LEU A 14 52.26 8.06 23.72
N ILE A 15 52.64 8.47 22.51
CA ILE A 15 52.01 8.01 21.25
C ILE A 15 52.30 6.52 21.02
N ALA A 16 53.50 6.07 21.34
CA ALA A 16 53.91 4.66 21.18
C ALA A 16 53.28 3.72 22.23
N SER A 17 52.83 4.26 23.38
CA SER A 17 52.20 3.48 24.43
C SER A 17 50.81 2.95 24.11
N ASP A 18 50.39 1.92 24.84
CA ASP A 18 49.06 1.33 24.71
C ASP A 18 47.94 2.25 25.23
N LYS A 19 46.71 1.98 24.78
CA LYS A 19 45.54 2.81 25.11
C LYS A 19 45.26 2.90 26.61
N GLN A 20 45.56 1.85 27.36
CA GLN A 20 45.32 1.81 28.80
C GLN A 20 46.26 2.75 29.55
N THR A 21 47.55 2.76 29.17
CA THR A 21 48.55 3.69 29.71
C THR A 21 48.22 5.14 29.35
N GLN A 22 47.82 5.40 28.11
CA GLN A 22 47.39 6.73 27.67
C GLN A 22 46.18 7.23 28.47
N HIS A 23 45.16 6.40 28.67
CA HIS A 23 43.96 6.77 29.43
C HIS A 23 44.28 7.01 30.91
N PHE A 24 45.17 6.21 31.50
CA PHE A 24 45.58 6.39 32.90
C PHE A 24 46.33 7.71 33.11
N LEU A 25 47.23 8.07 32.20
CA LEU A 25 48.03 9.28 32.30
C LEU A 25 47.29 10.55 31.88
N GLN A 26 46.26 10.45 31.03
CA GLN A 26 45.50 11.60 30.52
C GLN A 26 45.08 12.62 31.60
N PRO A 27 44.48 12.24 32.74
CA PRO A 27 44.12 13.19 33.79
C PRO A 27 45.31 13.73 34.60
N LEU A 28 46.50 13.15 34.45
CA LEU A 28 47.71 13.48 35.23
C LEU A 28 48.71 14.35 34.46
N LEU A 29 48.69 14.26 33.12
CA LEU A 29 49.60 14.99 32.24
C LEU A 29 49.58 16.52 32.40
N PRO A 30 48.48 17.19 32.81
CA PRO A 30 48.51 18.64 33.06
C PRO A 30 49.44 19.04 34.23
N LEU A 31 49.74 18.11 35.14
CA LEU A 31 50.54 18.39 36.34
C LEU A 31 52.02 18.44 35.98
N ARG A 32 52.68 19.57 36.27
CA ARG A 32 54.09 19.79 35.92
C ARG A 32 55.02 18.77 36.59
N GLY A 33 54.77 18.48 37.87
CA GLY A 33 55.55 17.47 38.60
C GLY A 33 55.41 16.08 37.97
N VAL A 34 54.25 15.75 37.40
CA VAL A 34 54.05 14.49 36.69
C VAL A 34 54.82 14.47 35.37
N GLN A 35 54.82 15.58 34.60
CA GLN A 35 55.59 15.66 33.36
C GLN A 35 57.10 15.48 33.61
N ASP A 36 57.63 16.14 34.63
CA ASP A 36 59.04 16.03 34.99
C ASP A 36 59.40 14.60 35.41
N LEU A 37 58.52 13.93 36.16
CA LEU A 37 58.68 12.52 36.53
C LEU A 37 58.63 11.60 35.31
N LEU A 38 57.64 11.76 34.41
CA LEU A 38 57.54 10.95 33.20
C LEU A 38 58.74 11.15 32.26
N LEU A 39 59.30 12.36 32.19
CA LEU A 39 60.53 12.61 31.45
C LEU A 39 61.72 11.82 31.99
N THR A 40 61.79 11.55 33.31
CA THR A 40 62.82 10.66 33.86
C THR A 40 62.67 9.23 33.35
N PHE A 41 61.44 8.74 33.19
CA PHE A 41 61.17 7.40 32.66
C PHE A 41 61.49 7.30 31.18
N VAL A 42 61.18 8.33 30.38
CA VAL A 42 61.53 8.37 28.95
C VAL A 42 63.04 8.40 28.72
N ARG A 43 63.79 8.95 29.68
CA ARG A 43 65.26 9.00 29.63
C ARG A 43 65.92 7.72 30.11
N ASP A 44 65.22 6.92 30.91
CA ASP A 44 65.73 5.67 31.45
C ASP A 44 65.45 4.52 30.46
N SER A 45 66.51 4.01 29.82
CA SER A 45 66.42 2.90 28.89
C SER A 45 66.45 1.51 29.56
N SER A 46 66.50 1.44 30.89
CA SER A 46 66.59 0.17 31.62
C SER A 46 65.28 -0.62 31.66
N ARG A 47 64.14 0.05 31.46
CA ARG A 47 62.79 -0.55 31.40
C ARG A 47 61.95 0.14 30.34
N SER A 48 60.87 -0.49 29.89
CA SER A 48 59.93 0.19 29.00
C SER A 48 59.21 1.32 29.75
N PHE A 49 58.70 2.30 28.99
CA PHE A 49 57.97 3.42 29.56
C PHE A 49 56.68 2.94 30.27
N GLU A 50 56.03 1.92 29.71
CA GLU A 50 54.85 1.27 30.27
C GLU A 50 55.18 0.55 31.59
N ASP A 51 56.30 -0.18 31.65
CA ASP A 51 56.72 -0.87 32.87
C ASP A 51 56.98 0.10 34.03
N TRP A 52 57.49 1.30 33.74
CA TRP A 52 57.64 2.36 34.73
C TRP A 52 56.29 2.87 35.23
N ILE A 53 55.32 3.07 34.35
CA ILE A 53 54.00 3.62 34.69
C ILE A 53 53.18 2.63 35.50
N TRP A 54 53.29 1.34 35.20
CA TRP A 54 52.56 0.28 35.88
C TRP A 54 53.28 -0.27 37.12
N ASP A 55 54.48 0.22 37.44
CA ASP A 55 55.12 -0.05 38.73
C ASP A 55 54.21 0.44 39.88
N PRO A 56 53.88 -0.42 40.86
CA PRO A 56 52.95 -0.07 41.94
C PRO A 56 53.35 1.19 42.73
N GLN A 57 54.64 1.42 42.92
CA GLN A 57 55.13 2.58 43.69
C GLN A 57 55.03 3.86 42.86
N VAL A 58 55.37 3.80 41.57
CA VAL A 58 55.23 4.93 40.65
C VAL A 58 53.77 5.30 40.49
N ARG A 59 52.90 4.32 40.30
CA ARG A 59 51.47 4.53 40.15
C ARG A 59 50.84 5.17 41.38
N GLN A 60 51.22 4.72 42.59
CA GLN A 60 50.79 5.37 43.83
C GLN A 60 51.32 6.80 43.94
N THR A 61 52.55 7.05 43.50
CA THR A 61 53.14 8.40 43.52
C THR A 61 52.41 9.33 42.56
N LEU A 62 52.14 8.88 41.34
CA LEU A 62 51.36 9.61 40.34
C LEU A 62 49.94 9.97 40.83
N LEU A 63 49.27 9.02 41.51
CA LEU A 63 47.96 9.27 42.11
C LEU A 63 48.04 10.23 43.31
N ARG A 64 49.09 10.15 44.14
CA ARG A 64 49.29 11.12 45.23
C ARG A 64 49.57 12.52 44.70
N MET A 65 50.34 12.66 43.63
CA MET A 65 50.60 13.96 42.99
C MET A 65 49.31 14.60 42.48
N ARG A 66 48.40 13.78 41.92
CA ARG A 66 47.05 14.23 41.56
C ARG A 66 46.27 14.79 42.74
N ASP A 67 46.33 14.10 43.87
CA ASP A 67 45.53 14.46 45.04
C ASP A 67 46.15 15.67 45.82
N ILE A 68 47.44 15.97 45.60
CA ILE A 68 48.19 17.05 46.27
C ILE A 68 48.16 18.38 45.50
N GLU A 69 48.03 18.37 44.16
CA GLU A 69 47.99 19.58 43.32
C GLU A 69 46.59 19.86 42.68
N PRO A 70 45.50 20.04 43.47
CA PRO A 70 44.19 20.35 42.90
C PRO A 70 44.00 21.82 42.47
N GLN A 71 44.97 22.72 42.74
CA GLN A 71 44.81 24.17 42.50
C GLN A 71 45.49 24.73 41.23
N ASP A 72 46.36 23.98 40.56
CA ASP A 72 47.06 24.47 39.35
C ASP A 72 46.29 24.23 38.04
N HIS A 73 45.09 23.62 38.10
CA HIS A 73 44.21 23.45 36.93
C HIS A 73 43.66 24.78 36.36
N ALA A 74 43.88 25.92 37.03
CA ALA A 74 43.36 27.22 36.59
C ALA A 74 44.33 28.01 35.69
N GLU A 75 45.64 27.69 35.66
CA GLU A 75 46.64 28.46 34.92
C GLU A 75 47.18 27.78 33.64
N SER A 76 46.76 26.55 33.32
CA SER A 76 47.22 25.84 32.11
C SER A 76 46.49 26.23 30.81
N LYS A 77 46.17 27.51 30.61
CA LYS A 77 45.58 28.00 29.34
C LYS A 77 46.45 27.71 28.11
N ASN A 78 47.76 27.57 28.31
CA ASN A 78 48.71 27.29 27.24
C ASN A 78 48.74 25.79 26.85
N LEU A 79 48.39 24.88 27.77
CA LEU A 79 48.44 23.45 27.50
C LEU A 79 47.14 22.95 26.85
N ASP A 80 45.98 23.51 27.22
CA ASP A 80 44.71 23.21 26.55
C ASP A 80 44.70 23.67 25.09
N GLN A 81 45.27 24.85 24.82
CA GLN A 81 45.50 25.30 23.44
C GLN A 81 46.48 24.40 22.70
N TRP A 82 47.50 23.90 23.40
CA TRP A 82 48.48 22.98 22.82
C TRP A 82 47.88 21.60 22.52
N TYR A 83 47.00 21.08 23.38
CA TYR A 83 46.25 19.84 23.14
C TYR A 83 45.19 19.99 22.07
N MET A 84 44.47 21.11 22.01
CA MET A 84 43.57 21.43 20.90
C MET A 84 44.33 21.41 19.59
N LYS A 85 45.51 22.05 19.53
CA LYS A 85 46.33 22.11 18.32
C LYS A 85 46.96 20.76 17.95
N ALA A 86 47.42 19.97 18.93
CA ALA A 86 47.95 18.63 18.69
C ALA A 86 46.84 17.61 18.34
N ALA A 87 45.63 17.79 18.87
CA ALA A 87 44.46 17.02 18.47
C ALA A 87 44.02 17.40 17.06
N GLU A 88 43.99 18.69 16.71
CA GLU A 88 43.73 19.19 15.35
C GLU A 88 44.78 18.66 14.37
N GLU A 89 46.08 18.76 14.66
CA GLU A 89 47.15 18.22 13.81
C GLU A 89 47.08 16.69 13.66
N ARG A 90 46.64 15.97 14.71
CA ARG A 90 46.41 14.51 14.66
C ARG A 90 45.14 14.17 13.87
N PHE A 91 44.08 14.98 13.98
CA PHE A 91 42.88 14.86 13.17
C PHE A 91 43.19 15.13 11.69
N GLU A 92 43.96 16.17 11.37
CA GLU A 92 44.40 16.48 10.01
C GLU A 92 45.30 15.37 9.44
N ALA A 93 46.22 14.81 10.24
CA ALA A 93 47.08 13.70 9.82
C ALA A 93 46.30 12.38 9.60
N ILE A 94 45.28 12.09 10.41
CA ILE A 94 44.37 10.95 10.22
C ILE A 94 43.49 11.16 8.98
N THR A 95 43.05 12.40 8.74
CA THR A 95 42.28 12.80 7.55
C THR A 95 43.10 12.66 6.26
N LEU A 96 44.43 12.79 6.33
CA LEU A 96 45.36 12.61 5.19
C LEU A 96 45.78 11.15 4.94
N GLN A 97 45.65 10.24 5.92
CA GLN A 97 46.08 8.84 5.79
C GLN A 97 44.95 7.83 5.53
N ASN A 98 43.69 8.18 5.78
CA ASN A 98 42.53 7.30 5.51
C ASN A 98 41.47 8.02 4.64
N PRO A 99 41.61 8.02 3.30
CA PRO A 99 40.63 8.63 2.40
C PRO A 99 39.27 7.90 2.35
N ASP A 100 39.15 6.69 2.91
CA ASP A 100 37.96 5.85 2.80
C ASP A 100 37.03 5.82 4.03
N ASP A 101 37.37 6.53 5.13
CA ASP A 101 36.62 6.44 6.41
C ASP A 101 36.09 7.80 6.91
N VAL A 102 36.01 8.80 6.02
CA VAL A 102 35.27 10.03 6.28
C VAL A 102 33.89 9.89 5.65
N THR A 103 32.86 9.79 6.50
CA THR A 103 31.47 9.92 6.05
C THR A 103 31.32 11.22 5.25
N PRO A 104 30.98 11.17 3.96
CA PRO A 104 30.94 12.37 3.12
C PRO A 104 29.96 13.41 3.71
N PRO A 105 30.42 14.65 4.00
CA PRO A 105 29.54 15.74 4.44
C PRO A 105 28.45 16.05 3.39
N GLU A 106 28.64 15.59 2.15
CA GLU A 106 27.71 15.65 1.03
C GLU A 106 26.31 15.11 1.37
N PHE A 107 26.19 14.07 2.20
CA PHE A 107 24.88 13.50 2.55
C PHE A 107 24.05 14.43 3.44
N LEU A 108 24.69 15.17 4.35
CA LEU A 108 23.97 16.13 5.20
C LEU A 108 23.54 17.35 4.41
N GLU A 109 24.39 17.83 3.49
CA GLU A 109 24.02 18.89 2.57
C GLU A 109 22.86 18.49 1.65
N GLU A 110 22.89 17.26 1.11
CA GLU A 110 21.78 16.71 0.32
C GLU A 110 20.50 16.67 1.16
N ALA A 111 20.61 16.22 2.42
CA ALA A 111 19.49 16.20 3.34
C ALA A 111 18.91 17.61 3.58
N ASP A 112 19.73 18.64 3.72
CA ASP A 112 19.30 20.03 3.92
C ASP A 112 18.67 20.64 2.67
N LYS A 113 19.26 20.41 1.49
CA LYS A 113 18.71 20.81 0.20
C LYS A 113 17.34 20.16 -0.04
N ALA A 114 17.22 18.86 0.24
CA ALA A 114 15.96 18.14 0.10
C ALA A 114 14.90 18.58 1.13
N GLN A 115 15.31 18.81 2.39
CA GLN A 115 14.41 19.30 3.43
C GLN A 115 13.87 20.68 3.09
N SER A 116 14.72 21.64 2.72
CA SER A 116 14.34 23.00 2.33
C SER A 116 13.42 23.01 1.11
N ALA A 117 13.72 22.20 0.08
CA ALA A 117 12.83 22.00 -1.07
C ALA A 117 11.46 21.43 -0.63
N GLY A 118 11.44 20.50 0.33
CA GLY A 118 10.21 20.00 0.94
C GLY A 118 9.40 21.09 1.62
N LYS A 119 10.03 21.97 2.40
CA LYS A 119 9.36 23.12 3.04
C LYS A 119 8.72 24.06 2.01
N LEU A 120 9.45 24.40 0.94
CA LEU A 120 8.96 25.25 -0.13
C LEU A 120 7.75 24.64 -0.85
N LYS A 121 7.84 23.35 -1.22
CA LYS A 121 6.75 22.62 -1.88
C LYS A 121 5.53 22.47 -0.98
N PHE A 122 5.74 22.29 0.33
CA PHE A 122 4.66 22.23 1.30
C PHE A 122 3.91 23.57 1.41
N LYS A 123 4.65 24.69 1.49
CA LYS A 123 4.08 26.05 1.47
C LYS A 123 3.29 26.32 0.17
N ALA A 124 3.77 25.81 -0.96
CA ALA A 124 3.07 25.85 -2.24
C ALA A 124 1.86 24.90 -2.34
N LYS A 125 1.47 24.22 -1.24
CA LYS A 125 0.38 23.22 -1.18
C LYS A 125 0.56 22.02 -2.12
N ASN A 126 1.77 21.80 -2.65
CA ASN A 126 2.11 20.61 -3.43
C ASN A 126 2.61 19.51 -2.50
N TYR A 127 1.66 18.89 -1.77
CA TYR A 127 1.98 17.93 -0.70
C TYR A 127 2.65 16.66 -1.21
N TYR A 128 2.36 16.23 -2.45
CA TYR A 128 3.01 15.06 -3.05
C TYR A 128 4.50 15.34 -3.34
N ALA A 129 4.81 16.47 -3.97
CA ALA A 129 6.19 16.84 -4.22
C ALA A 129 6.95 17.14 -2.92
N ALA A 130 6.28 17.70 -1.91
CA ALA A 130 6.84 17.93 -0.57
C ALA A 130 7.18 16.62 0.13
N LYS A 131 6.26 15.63 0.11
CA LYS A 131 6.52 14.26 0.60
C LYS A 131 7.79 13.70 -0.01
N ASN A 132 7.90 13.70 -1.33
CA ASN A 132 9.05 13.08 -2.01
C ASN A 132 10.38 13.77 -1.65
N ALA A 133 10.36 15.09 -1.46
CA ALA A 133 11.53 15.84 -1.00
C ALA A 133 11.92 15.50 0.46
N PHE A 134 10.95 15.38 1.37
CA PHE A 134 11.22 14.93 2.73
C PHE A 134 11.71 13.48 2.79
N LEU A 135 11.18 12.59 1.93
CA LEU A 135 11.67 11.21 1.81
C LEU A 135 13.11 11.14 1.32
N ALA A 136 13.48 11.98 0.34
CA ALA A 136 14.86 12.10 -0.11
C ALA A 136 15.78 12.59 1.02
N SER A 137 15.33 13.55 1.82
CA SER A 137 16.07 14.03 3.00
C SER A 137 16.26 12.93 4.04
N ILE A 138 15.23 12.14 4.35
CA ILE A 138 15.34 10.97 5.25
C ILE A 138 16.35 9.95 4.70
N ALA A 139 16.29 9.66 3.40
CA ALA A 139 17.22 8.71 2.77
C ALA A 139 18.68 9.17 2.89
N ALA A 140 18.93 10.48 2.71
CA ALA A 140 20.26 11.06 2.87
C ALA A 140 20.77 10.99 4.33
N VAL A 141 19.90 11.31 5.31
CA VAL A 141 20.23 11.14 6.75
C VAL A 141 20.54 9.67 7.09
N LEU A 142 19.75 8.73 6.58
CA LEU A 142 19.99 7.30 6.80
C LEU A 142 21.29 6.82 6.16
N LYS A 143 21.64 7.33 4.96
CA LYS A 143 22.91 7.01 4.30
C LYS A 143 24.10 7.55 5.10
N HIS A 144 24.01 8.78 5.57
CA HIS A 144 25.03 9.38 6.42
C HIS A 144 25.27 8.54 7.68
N GLN A 145 24.20 8.14 8.37
CA GLN A 145 24.32 7.26 9.54
C GLN A 145 24.88 5.88 9.16
N GLN A 146 24.49 5.30 8.03
CA GLN A 146 25.06 4.04 7.55
C GLN A 146 26.57 4.15 7.30
N SER A 147 27.06 5.25 6.72
CA SER A 147 28.50 5.46 6.55
C SER A 147 29.23 5.61 7.88
N GLU A 148 28.64 6.30 8.88
CA GLU A 148 29.25 6.43 10.20
C GLU A 148 29.39 5.08 10.93
N TYR A 149 28.49 4.13 10.68
CA TYR A 149 28.54 2.79 11.27
C TYR A 149 29.12 1.72 10.33
N TYR A 150 30.13 2.05 9.52
CA TYR A 150 30.84 1.11 8.64
C TYR A 150 29.89 0.34 7.68
N GLY A 151 28.89 1.03 7.15
CA GLY A 151 27.88 0.47 6.25
C GLY A 151 26.76 -0.32 6.93
N LYS A 152 26.74 -0.42 8.28
CA LYS A 152 25.69 -1.15 9.00
C LYS A 152 24.48 -0.26 9.26
N SER A 153 23.30 -0.80 8.97
CA SER A 153 22.03 -0.12 9.27
C SER A 153 21.67 -0.29 10.74
N ILE A 154 21.80 0.78 11.53
CA ILE A 154 21.38 0.83 12.93
C ILE A 154 20.02 1.53 13.04
N PRO A 155 19.05 1.00 13.82
CA PRO A 155 17.78 1.66 14.05
C PRO A 155 17.94 3.05 14.66
N ALA A 156 17.13 4.03 14.19
CA ALA A 156 17.23 5.43 14.61
C ALA A 156 17.11 5.67 16.11
N ALA A 157 16.37 4.82 16.84
CA ALA A 157 16.25 4.92 18.30
C ALA A 157 17.53 4.55 19.07
N LYS A 158 18.57 4.06 18.37
CA LYS A 158 19.85 3.63 18.95
C LYS A 158 21.04 4.44 18.41
N TRP A 159 20.79 5.56 17.72
CA TRP A 159 21.87 6.41 17.26
C TRP A 159 22.51 7.14 18.43
N ASP A 160 23.83 7.29 18.44
CA ASP A 160 24.52 8.00 19.52
C ASP A 160 24.33 9.53 19.40
N ASP A 161 24.06 10.03 18.19
CA ASP A 161 23.81 11.45 17.91
C ASP A 161 22.32 11.82 18.10
N LEU A 162 22.04 12.54 19.19
CA LEU A 162 20.69 13.02 19.54
C LEU A 162 20.14 14.07 18.55
N ASP A 163 21.00 14.92 17.98
CA ASP A 163 20.58 15.95 17.03
C ASP A 163 20.11 15.29 15.72
N MET A 164 20.79 14.22 15.31
CA MET A 164 20.38 13.40 14.17
C MET A 164 19.10 12.62 14.42
N GLN A 165 18.89 12.12 15.65
CA GLN A 165 17.60 11.54 16.03
C GLN A 165 16.46 12.58 15.94
N GLU A 166 16.65 13.77 16.48
CA GLU A 166 15.66 14.85 16.43
C GLU A 166 15.35 15.26 14.98
N ARG A 167 16.39 15.37 14.14
CA ARG A 167 16.24 15.65 12.71
C ARG A 167 15.42 14.56 12.01
N TYR A 168 15.72 13.29 12.27
CA TYR A 168 14.97 12.16 11.72
C TYR A 168 13.49 12.18 12.15
N VAL A 169 13.21 12.42 13.43
CA VAL A 169 11.86 12.56 13.98
C VAL A 169 11.11 13.72 13.29
N THR A 170 11.77 14.87 13.11
CA THR A 170 11.21 16.04 12.43
C THR A 170 10.84 15.73 10.99
N LEU A 171 11.70 15.03 10.24
CA LEU A 171 11.42 14.64 8.87
C LEU A 171 10.27 13.64 8.78
N CYS A 172 10.24 12.63 9.66
CA CYS A 172 9.13 11.67 9.73
C CYS A 172 7.79 12.35 10.03
N ASN A 173 7.80 13.30 10.99
CA ASN A 173 6.64 14.13 11.30
C ASN A 173 6.16 14.90 10.06
N ASN A 174 7.07 15.53 9.30
CA ASN A 174 6.71 16.27 8.10
C ASN A 174 6.08 15.36 7.01
N VAL A 175 6.60 14.14 6.82
CA VAL A 175 6.01 13.16 5.89
C VAL A 175 4.62 12.72 6.36
N ALA A 176 4.42 12.45 7.65
CA ALA A 176 3.12 12.09 8.20
C ALA A 176 2.09 13.22 8.05
N ILE A 177 2.50 14.47 8.22
CA ILE A 177 1.66 15.65 7.99
C ILE A 177 1.29 15.80 6.51
N CYS A 178 2.23 15.57 5.57
CA CYS A 178 1.90 15.47 4.15
C CYS A 178 0.86 14.36 3.90
N GLY A 179 1.02 13.20 4.54
CA GLY A 179 0.05 12.09 4.49
C GLY A 179 -1.34 12.51 4.94
N LEU A 180 -1.46 13.26 6.05
CA LEU A 180 -2.74 13.81 6.50
C LEU A 180 -3.38 14.75 5.48
N LYS A 181 -2.60 15.62 4.83
CA LYS A 181 -3.10 16.53 3.79
C LYS A 181 -3.56 15.79 2.54
N MET A 182 -2.91 14.67 2.19
CA MET A 182 -3.28 13.82 1.06
C MET A 182 -4.31 12.73 1.41
N LYS A 183 -4.63 12.56 2.69
CA LYS A 183 -5.44 11.45 3.23
C LYS A 183 -4.86 10.05 2.91
N ASP A 184 -3.54 9.93 2.84
CA ASP A 184 -2.84 8.66 2.64
C ASP A 184 -2.60 7.98 4.00
N LEU A 185 -3.51 7.08 4.38
CA LEU A 185 -3.52 6.42 5.70
C LEU A 185 -2.26 5.59 5.94
N SER A 186 -1.75 4.91 4.91
CA SER A 186 -0.55 4.08 5.00
C SER A 186 0.66 4.93 5.35
N LEU A 187 0.81 6.08 4.67
CA LEU A 187 1.93 6.98 4.87
C LEU A 187 1.91 7.62 6.27
N ILE A 188 0.73 8.01 6.76
CA ILE A 188 0.59 8.56 8.11
C ILE A 188 1.02 7.53 9.15
N ASN A 189 0.51 6.30 9.04
CA ASN A 189 0.80 5.23 9.98
C ASN A 189 2.29 4.90 10.02
N GLU A 190 2.92 4.72 8.86
CA GLU A 190 4.32 4.35 8.75
C GLU A 190 5.24 5.39 9.39
N TYR A 191 5.09 6.67 9.00
CA TYR A 191 6.03 7.70 9.42
C TYR A 191 5.74 8.26 10.81
N ALA A 192 4.48 8.30 11.25
CA ALA A 192 4.18 8.64 12.63
C ALA A 192 4.65 7.54 13.60
N ALA A 193 4.53 6.25 13.23
CA ALA A 193 5.09 5.15 14.03
C ALA A 193 6.63 5.18 14.08
N LYS A 194 7.30 5.47 12.96
CA LYS A 194 8.76 5.66 12.92
C LYS A 194 9.20 6.80 13.85
N ALA A 195 8.52 7.94 13.81
CA ALA A 195 8.78 9.04 14.73
C ALA A 195 8.59 8.65 16.20
N LEU A 196 7.48 7.98 16.54
CA LEU A 196 7.18 7.53 17.92
C LEU A 196 8.10 6.43 18.45
N THR A 197 8.76 5.69 17.55
CA THR A 197 9.76 4.67 17.93
C THR A 197 11.02 5.33 18.47
N VAL A 198 11.38 6.50 17.92
CA VAL A 198 12.54 7.30 18.36
C VAL A 198 12.15 8.22 19.51
N ASP A 199 11.13 9.05 19.32
CA ASP A 199 10.58 9.95 20.35
C ASP A 199 9.11 9.63 20.64
N LYS A 200 8.88 8.91 21.73
CA LYS A 200 7.53 8.52 22.21
C LYS A 200 6.64 9.70 22.58
N THR A 201 7.24 10.87 22.82
CA THR A 201 6.55 12.08 23.24
C THR A 201 6.31 13.07 22.09
N SER A 202 6.73 12.75 20.86
CA SER A 202 6.56 13.63 19.70
C SER A 202 5.12 14.10 19.51
N GLN A 203 4.87 15.39 19.79
CA GLN A 203 3.52 15.98 19.72
C GLN A 203 2.90 15.81 18.33
N LYS A 204 3.68 16.04 17.26
CA LYS A 204 3.21 15.95 15.87
C LYS A 204 2.91 14.50 15.47
N ALA A 205 3.69 13.53 15.94
CA ALA A 205 3.44 12.12 15.65
C ALA A 205 2.20 11.60 16.39
N LEU A 206 2.03 11.95 17.67
CA LEU A 206 0.83 11.63 18.45
C LEU A 206 -0.42 12.25 17.82
N TYR A 207 -0.33 13.51 17.38
CA TYR A 207 -1.40 14.18 16.64
C TYR A 207 -1.75 13.43 15.34
N ALA A 208 -0.74 13.09 14.54
CA ALA A 208 -0.94 12.39 13.28
C ALA A 208 -1.55 11.00 13.46
N MET A 209 -1.12 10.24 14.48
CA MET A 209 -1.70 8.95 14.83
C MET A 209 -3.14 9.07 15.33
N ALA A 210 -3.46 10.03 16.19
CA ALA A 210 -4.83 10.24 16.65
C ALA A 210 -5.76 10.57 15.48
N LYS A 211 -5.33 11.45 14.56
CA LYS A 211 -6.09 11.79 13.35
C LYS A 211 -6.24 10.60 12.40
N LEU A 212 -5.20 9.77 12.24
CA LEU A 212 -5.28 8.53 11.48
C LEU A 212 -6.38 7.61 12.04
N ARG A 213 -6.39 7.36 13.35
CA ARG A 213 -7.39 6.49 13.98
C ARG A 213 -8.82 7.02 13.85
N ILE A 214 -9.00 8.34 13.86
CA ILE A 214 -10.29 8.97 13.54
C ILE A 214 -10.70 8.70 12.09
N LEU A 215 -9.77 8.82 11.13
CA LEU A 215 -10.03 8.53 9.72
C LEU A 215 -10.32 7.05 9.45
N GLU A 216 -9.75 6.14 10.25
CA GLU A 216 -10.02 4.70 10.20
C GLU A 216 -11.29 4.28 10.97
N HIS A 217 -12.03 5.23 11.53
CA HIS A 217 -13.19 4.98 12.39
C HIS A 217 -12.88 4.16 13.66
N ARG A 218 -11.63 4.18 14.13
CA ARG A 218 -11.17 3.49 15.34
C ARG A 218 -11.10 4.46 16.52
N TYR A 219 -12.26 4.90 16.99
CA TYR A 219 -12.36 5.98 17.99
C TYR A 219 -11.76 5.63 19.35
N ASN A 220 -11.85 4.36 19.78
CA ASN A 220 -11.27 3.91 21.05
C ASN A 220 -9.74 4.03 21.03
N GLU A 221 -9.10 3.55 19.96
CA GLU A 221 -7.64 3.70 19.78
C GLU A 221 -7.23 5.17 19.68
N ALA A 222 -8.05 6.01 19.03
CA ALA A 222 -7.81 7.45 18.96
C ALA A 222 -7.85 8.10 20.36
N GLU A 223 -8.79 7.69 21.22
CA GLU A 223 -8.90 8.19 22.60
C GLU A 223 -7.69 7.77 23.45
N GLU A 224 -7.23 6.52 23.34
CA GLU A 224 -6.03 6.03 24.04
C GLU A 224 -4.77 6.83 23.65
N ILE A 225 -4.61 7.14 22.36
CA ILE A 225 -3.49 7.97 21.88
C ILE A 225 -3.57 9.38 22.45
N ILE A 226 -4.77 9.96 22.52
CA ILE A 226 -4.99 11.30 23.09
C ILE A 226 -4.77 11.31 24.59
N ASP A 227 -5.15 10.25 25.32
CA ASP A 227 -4.89 10.13 26.76
C ASP A 227 -3.40 10.04 27.06
N ARG A 228 -2.67 9.27 26.26
CA ARG A 228 -1.21 9.25 26.32
C ARG A 228 -0.62 10.63 26.05
N ALA A 229 -1.12 11.34 25.03
CA ALA A 229 -0.64 12.68 24.69
C ALA A 229 -0.95 13.72 25.78
N LEU A 230 -2.13 13.66 26.40
CA LEU A 230 -2.53 14.55 27.48
C LEU A 230 -1.84 14.22 28.82
N THR A 231 -1.35 12.99 29.00
CA THR A 231 -0.49 12.66 30.15
C THR A 231 0.83 13.43 30.08
N THR A 232 1.39 13.58 28.88
CA THR A 232 2.64 14.34 28.66
C THR A 232 2.39 15.84 28.47
N TYR A 233 1.26 16.22 27.86
CA TYR A 233 0.92 17.61 27.52
C TYR A 233 -0.53 17.97 27.94
N PRO A 234 -0.81 18.13 29.25
CA PRO A 234 -2.18 18.29 29.76
C PRO A 234 -2.93 19.49 29.18
N ASP A 235 -2.23 20.62 29.01
CA ASP A 235 -2.84 21.90 28.64
C ASP A 235 -2.80 22.19 27.13
N LYS A 236 -2.36 21.22 26.32
CA LYS A 236 -2.23 21.45 24.87
C LYS A 236 -3.60 21.43 24.21
N ALA A 237 -4.08 22.62 23.82
CA ALA A 237 -5.37 22.83 23.17
C ALA A 237 -5.62 21.89 21.97
N LEU A 238 -4.57 21.56 21.21
CA LEU A 238 -4.61 20.63 20.08
C LEU A 238 -5.26 19.28 20.46
N PHE A 239 -4.79 18.64 21.53
CA PHE A 239 -5.28 17.33 21.96
C PHE A 239 -6.66 17.42 22.62
N LEU A 240 -6.92 18.50 23.37
CA LEU A 240 -8.25 18.77 23.93
C LEU A 240 -9.32 18.95 22.85
N ASN A 241 -8.98 19.63 21.74
CA ASN A 241 -9.87 19.82 20.61
C ASN A 241 -10.16 18.49 19.88
N ILE A 242 -9.13 17.66 19.66
CA ILE A 242 -9.32 16.33 19.07
C ILE A 242 -10.18 15.44 19.97
N ARG A 243 -10.01 15.52 21.28
CA ARG A 243 -10.87 14.80 22.23
C ARG A 243 -12.34 15.19 22.10
N LYS A 244 -12.62 16.49 21.93
CA LYS A 244 -13.98 17.00 21.67
C LYS A 244 -14.51 16.49 20.33
N GLU A 245 -13.68 16.48 19.29
CA GLU A 245 -14.01 15.96 17.96
C GLU A 245 -14.38 14.47 18.01
N ILE A 246 -13.57 13.63 18.68
CA ILE A 246 -13.86 12.20 18.88
C ILE A 246 -15.23 12.03 19.55
N LYS A 247 -15.48 12.76 20.65
CA LYS A 247 -16.78 12.70 21.36
C LYS A 247 -17.94 13.13 20.48
N ALA A 248 -17.77 14.15 19.64
CA ALA A 248 -18.80 14.60 18.71
C ALA A 248 -19.12 13.54 17.64
N VAL A 249 -18.09 12.92 17.05
CA VAL A 249 -18.26 11.88 16.04
C VAL A 249 -18.89 10.61 16.64
N VAL A 250 -18.44 10.17 17.81
CA VAL A 250 -19.02 9.01 18.50
C VAL A 250 -20.49 9.23 18.84
N ARG A 251 -20.87 10.42 19.32
CA ARG A 251 -22.29 10.77 19.57
C ARG A 251 -23.12 10.73 18.29
N LYS A 252 -22.57 11.23 17.17
CA LYS A 252 -23.25 11.21 15.88
C LYS A 252 -23.50 9.77 15.41
N LEU A 253 -22.47 8.91 15.48
CA LEU A 253 -22.60 7.51 15.10
C LEU A 253 -23.57 6.74 16.00
N ALA A 254 -23.56 7.00 17.31
CA ALA A 254 -24.52 6.41 18.23
C ALA A 254 -25.96 6.80 17.89
N LYS A 255 -26.19 8.05 17.48
CA LYS A 255 -27.50 8.53 17.03
C LYS A 255 -27.93 7.85 15.72
N GLU A 256 -27.07 7.81 14.71
CA GLU A 256 -27.34 7.15 13.43
C GLU A 256 -27.62 5.65 13.63
N GLN A 257 -26.87 4.98 14.52
CA GLN A 257 -27.08 3.58 14.86
C GLN A 257 -28.40 3.36 15.62
N ALA A 258 -28.77 4.27 16.52
CA ALA A 258 -30.06 4.24 17.20
C ALA A 258 -31.22 4.39 16.20
N GLU A 259 -31.13 5.35 15.28
CA GLU A 259 -32.12 5.55 14.20
C GLU A 259 -32.25 4.30 13.31
N LEU A 260 -31.12 3.69 12.90
CA LEU A 260 -31.14 2.44 12.15
C LEU A 260 -31.74 1.27 12.94
N SER A 261 -31.48 1.19 14.24
CA SER A 261 -32.06 0.17 15.10
C SER A 261 -33.56 0.35 15.29
N GLU A 262 -34.03 1.60 15.39
CA GLU A 262 -35.45 1.93 15.48
C GLU A 262 -36.18 1.62 14.17
N LEU A 263 -35.56 1.94 13.02
CA LEU A 263 -36.08 1.55 11.71
C LEU A 263 -36.17 0.02 11.56
N ARG A 264 -35.14 -0.71 12.00
CA ARG A 264 -35.18 -2.19 12.01
C ARG A 264 -36.24 -2.73 12.95
N ALA A 265 -36.40 -2.15 14.15
CA ALA A 265 -37.44 -2.54 15.08
C ALA A 265 -38.84 -2.27 14.50
N LYS A 266 -39.04 -1.12 13.83
CA LYS A 266 -40.28 -0.80 13.11
C LYS A 266 -40.54 -1.76 11.95
N GLN A 267 -39.51 -2.15 11.19
CA GLN A 267 -39.63 -3.16 10.14
C GLN A 267 -39.98 -4.54 10.69
N LEU A 268 -39.37 -4.95 11.81
CA LEU A 268 -39.68 -6.21 12.48
C LEU A 268 -41.08 -6.21 13.08
N ALA A 269 -41.52 -5.11 13.69
CA ALA A 269 -42.88 -4.95 14.20
C ALA A 269 -43.92 -4.93 13.07
N ALA A 270 -43.64 -4.24 11.96
CA ALA A 270 -44.49 -4.27 10.76
C ALA A 270 -44.52 -5.66 10.12
N ALA A 271 -43.39 -6.40 10.13
CA ALA A 271 -43.34 -7.78 9.67
C ALA A 271 -44.09 -8.74 10.61
N ALA A 272 -44.03 -8.52 11.93
CA ALA A 272 -44.79 -9.30 12.91
C ALA A 272 -46.31 -9.04 12.78
N ASN A 273 -46.72 -7.79 12.59
CA ASN A 273 -48.12 -7.44 12.31
C ASN A 273 -48.58 -7.94 10.92
N ALA A 274 -47.68 -8.07 9.95
CA ALA A 274 -47.96 -8.75 8.68
C ALA A 274 -48.01 -10.28 8.82
N VAL A 275 -47.40 -10.87 9.86
CA VAL A 275 -47.50 -12.30 10.19
C VAL A 275 -48.84 -12.65 10.84
N GLU A 276 -49.50 -11.70 11.51
CA GLU A 276 -50.88 -11.90 12.03
C GLU A 276 -51.95 -11.94 10.92
N LEU A 277 -51.60 -11.61 9.66
CA LEU A 277 -52.56 -11.56 8.54
C LEU A 277 -52.10 -12.24 7.23
N ALA A 278 -50.97 -12.99 7.20
CA ALA A 278 -50.45 -13.51 5.93
C ALA A 278 -49.90 -14.94 6.00
N MET A 279 -50.60 -15.84 5.29
CA MET A 279 -50.17 -17.10 4.67
C MET A 279 -49.15 -17.93 5.45
N THR A 280 -49.57 -19.13 5.84
CA THR A 280 -48.76 -20.15 6.52
C THR A 280 -47.44 -20.42 5.78
N GLN A 281 -46.40 -20.83 6.52
CA GLN A 281 -45.07 -21.12 5.96
C GLN A 281 -45.13 -22.12 4.79
N GLU A 282 -46.10 -23.04 4.85
CA GLU A 282 -46.38 -24.06 3.84
C GLU A 282 -46.87 -23.44 2.50
N GLU A 283 -47.76 -22.46 2.56
CA GLU A 283 -48.27 -21.75 1.37
C GLU A 283 -47.17 -20.92 0.69
N ARG A 284 -46.19 -20.40 1.45
CA ARG A 284 -45.03 -19.67 0.88
C ARG A 284 -44.05 -20.60 0.18
N GLU A 285 -43.86 -21.81 0.70
CA GLU A 285 -43.04 -22.82 0.03
C GLU A 285 -43.71 -23.33 -1.25
N GLU A 286 -45.03 -23.51 -1.22
CA GLU A 286 -45.80 -23.88 -2.39
C GLU A 286 -45.77 -22.78 -3.46
N GLN A 287 -45.89 -21.51 -3.04
CA GLN A 287 -45.78 -20.37 -3.96
C GLN A 287 -44.38 -20.28 -4.59
N ARG A 288 -43.30 -20.52 -3.82
CA ARG A 288 -41.93 -20.58 -4.36
C ARG A 288 -41.73 -21.73 -5.33
N LYS A 289 -42.29 -22.91 -5.05
CA LYS A 289 -42.28 -24.06 -5.98
C LYS A 289 -43.03 -23.73 -7.26
N LYS A 290 -44.22 -23.12 -7.17
CA LYS A 290 -45.01 -22.66 -8.32
C LYS A 290 -44.26 -21.61 -9.15
N GLU A 291 -43.62 -20.64 -8.52
CA GLU A 291 -42.84 -19.61 -9.20
C GLU A 291 -41.60 -20.18 -9.90
N MET A 292 -40.89 -21.11 -9.25
CA MET A 292 -39.75 -21.80 -9.84
C MET A 292 -40.19 -22.63 -11.05
N GLN A 293 -41.28 -23.39 -10.92
CA GLN A 293 -41.83 -24.16 -12.04
C GLN A 293 -42.24 -23.26 -13.20
N ARG A 294 -42.87 -22.12 -12.93
CA ARG A 294 -43.23 -21.14 -13.95
C ARG A 294 -42.01 -20.64 -14.74
N LYS A 295 -40.88 -20.43 -14.07
CA LYS A 295 -39.62 -20.03 -14.72
C LYS A 295 -39.04 -21.13 -15.58
N ILE A 296 -39.09 -22.39 -15.12
CA ILE A 296 -38.65 -23.55 -15.90
C ILE A 296 -39.48 -23.68 -17.18
N ASP A 297 -40.81 -23.52 -17.06
CA ASP A 297 -41.73 -23.66 -18.18
C ASP A 297 -41.55 -22.52 -19.20
N ALA A 298 -41.30 -21.29 -18.74
CA ALA A 298 -41.16 -20.10 -19.61
C ALA A 298 -39.81 -19.96 -20.32
N VAL A 299 -38.74 -20.58 -19.83
CA VAL A 299 -37.39 -20.42 -20.42
C VAL A 299 -37.19 -21.44 -21.55
N PRO A 300 -36.73 -21.01 -22.75
CA PRO A 300 -36.45 -21.90 -23.87
C PRO A 300 -35.30 -22.86 -23.55
N LEU A 301 -35.36 -24.06 -24.12
CA LEU A 301 -34.40 -25.13 -23.92
C LEU A 301 -33.07 -24.85 -24.65
N PRO A 302 -31.95 -25.42 -24.17
CA PRO A 302 -30.67 -25.33 -24.88
C PRO A 302 -30.71 -26.05 -26.23
N THR A 303 -30.05 -25.50 -27.25
CA THR A 303 -30.03 -26.07 -28.61
C THR A 303 -29.33 -27.46 -28.66
N ARG A 304 -29.82 -28.34 -29.55
CA ARG A 304 -29.41 -29.74 -29.75
C ARG A 304 -28.24 -29.92 -30.73
N GLU A 305 -27.42 -28.89 -30.88
CA GLU A 305 -26.26 -28.92 -31.78
C GLU A 305 -25.20 -29.93 -31.30
N ASP A 306 -24.63 -30.67 -32.25
CA ASP A 306 -23.62 -31.69 -31.99
C ASP A 306 -22.20 -31.08 -32.00
N ASP A 307 -21.93 -30.15 -31.08
CA ASP A 307 -20.66 -29.42 -31.01
C ASP A 307 -19.91 -29.65 -29.68
N MET A 308 -18.82 -28.90 -29.46
CA MET A 308 -18.01 -28.94 -28.23
C MET A 308 -18.46 -27.97 -27.14
N PHE A 309 -19.64 -27.35 -27.27
CA PHE A 309 -20.13 -26.28 -26.39
C PHE A 309 -21.39 -26.65 -25.60
N ALA A 310 -21.84 -27.91 -25.64
CA ALA A 310 -23.02 -28.38 -24.92
C ALA A 310 -22.96 -28.07 -23.41
N ALA A 311 -21.78 -28.19 -22.79
CA ALA A 311 -21.59 -27.85 -21.37
C ALA A 311 -21.84 -26.37 -21.05
N ALA A 312 -21.48 -25.45 -21.97
CA ALA A 312 -21.76 -24.03 -21.80
C ALA A 312 -23.25 -23.74 -21.95
N ARG A 313 -23.91 -24.35 -22.95
CA ARG A 313 -25.36 -24.19 -23.17
C ARG A 313 -26.18 -24.65 -21.96
N VAL A 314 -25.89 -25.83 -21.41
CA VAL A 314 -26.56 -26.34 -20.20
C VAL A 314 -26.34 -25.41 -19.00
N ASN A 315 -25.12 -24.89 -18.82
CA ASN A 315 -24.83 -23.98 -17.72
C ASN A 315 -25.58 -22.65 -17.84
N VAL A 316 -25.65 -22.08 -19.05
CA VAL A 316 -26.42 -20.85 -19.34
C VAL A 316 -27.90 -21.08 -19.08
N TYR A 317 -28.45 -22.21 -19.56
CA TYR A 317 -29.85 -22.58 -19.32
C TYR A 317 -30.16 -22.69 -17.81
N LEU A 318 -29.38 -23.48 -17.07
CA LEU A 318 -29.57 -23.66 -15.62
C LEU A 318 -29.44 -22.33 -14.87
N SER A 319 -28.50 -21.47 -15.27
CA SER A 319 -28.34 -20.13 -14.67
C SER A 319 -29.57 -19.24 -14.90
N ARG A 320 -30.20 -19.29 -16.09
CA ARG A 320 -31.43 -18.54 -16.41
C ARG A 320 -32.60 -18.96 -15.52
N ILE A 321 -32.73 -20.25 -15.22
CA ILE A 321 -33.76 -20.78 -14.31
C ILE A 321 -33.34 -20.76 -12.83
N LYS A 322 -32.23 -20.08 -12.49
CA LYS A 322 -31.66 -19.96 -11.13
C LYS A 322 -31.30 -21.32 -10.48
N GLN A 323 -30.90 -22.29 -11.29
CA GLN A 323 -30.37 -23.58 -10.85
C GLN A 323 -28.86 -23.67 -11.09
N LYS A 324 -28.18 -24.59 -10.39
CA LYS A 324 -26.73 -24.77 -10.50
C LYS A 324 -26.40 -26.11 -11.16
N MET A 325 -25.44 -26.11 -12.08
CA MET A 325 -24.87 -27.34 -12.63
C MET A 325 -23.73 -27.82 -11.76
N MET A 326 -23.78 -29.08 -11.30
CA MET A 326 -22.65 -29.78 -10.69
C MET A 326 -22.19 -30.88 -11.63
N VAL A 327 -20.87 -30.97 -11.84
CA VAL A 327 -20.26 -31.95 -12.74
C VAL A 327 -19.21 -32.68 -11.94
N ASP A 328 -19.38 -33.99 -11.80
CA ASP A 328 -18.40 -34.88 -11.18
C ASP A 328 -17.69 -35.69 -12.28
N VAL A 329 -16.36 -35.72 -12.24
CA VAL A 329 -15.54 -36.40 -13.25
C VAL A 329 -14.53 -37.29 -12.57
N HIS A 330 -14.65 -38.59 -12.78
CA HIS A 330 -13.75 -39.60 -12.26
C HIS A 330 -12.84 -40.15 -13.36
N SER A 331 -11.63 -40.53 -12.98
CA SER A 331 -10.69 -41.19 -13.87
C SER A 331 -10.86 -42.69 -13.74
N CYS A 332 -11.20 -43.37 -14.84
CA CYS A 332 -11.48 -44.81 -14.84
C CYS A 332 -10.41 -45.60 -15.61
N HIS A 333 -9.24 -45.00 -15.87
CA HIS A 333 -8.10 -45.69 -16.49
C HIS A 333 -7.02 -46.00 -15.47
N ASN A 334 -6.40 -47.18 -15.62
CA ASN A 334 -5.22 -47.55 -14.86
C ASN A 334 -3.95 -47.23 -15.68
N ALA A 335 -3.26 -46.15 -15.33
CA ALA A 335 -2.05 -45.71 -16.02
C ALA A 335 -0.91 -46.74 -15.95
N GLU A 336 -0.90 -47.60 -14.92
CA GLU A 336 0.15 -48.61 -14.73
C GLU A 336 0.03 -49.79 -15.70
N LEU A 337 -1.15 -50.01 -16.28
CA LEU A 337 -1.42 -51.09 -17.24
C LEU A 337 -1.33 -50.63 -18.71
N GLY A 338 -0.96 -49.38 -18.96
CA GLY A 338 -0.88 -48.82 -20.32
C GLY A 338 -2.24 -48.63 -20.99
N GLU A 339 -3.33 -48.56 -20.21
CA GLU A 339 -4.68 -48.36 -20.72
C GLU A 339 -4.87 -46.94 -21.29
N LYS A 340 -5.73 -46.82 -22.31
CA LYS A 340 -6.09 -45.52 -22.88
C LYS A 340 -6.86 -44.70 -21.84
N SER A 341 -6.56 -43.40 -21.76
CA SER A 341 -7.23 -42.50 -20.81
C SER A 341 -8.74 -42.52 -20.99
N LEU A 342 -9.44 -42.90 -19.94
CA LEU A 342 -10.90 -43.00 -19.88
C LEU A 342 -11.37 -42.21 -18.66
N PHE A 343 -12.31 -41.29 -18.89
CA PHE A 343 -12.92 -40.48 -17.86
C PHE A 343 -14.42 -40.70 -17.87
N GLU A 344 -15.00 -40.79 -16.68
CA GLU A 344 -16.43 -40.95 -16.47
C GLU A 344 -17.00 -39.68 -15.85
N CYS A 345 -18.12 -39.20 -16.37
CA CYS A 345 -18.73 -37.93 -15.99
C CYS A 345 -20.19 -38.13 -15.57
N THR A 346 -20.55 -37.54 -14.42
CA THR A 346 -21.92 -37.45 -13.92
C THR A 346 -22.30 -35.98 -13.77
N VAL A 347 -23.47 -35.60 -14.29
CA VAL A 347 -23.99 -34.23 -14.22
C VAL A 347 -25.22 -34.23 -13.32
N VAL A 348 -25.19 -33.41 -12.28
CA VAL A 348 -26.24 -33.29 -11.26
C VAL A 348 -26.72 -31.84 -11.22
N ASN A 349 -28.01 -31.65 -11.02
CA ASN A 349 -28.57 -30.35 -10.69
C ASN A 349 -28.24 -30.04 -9.23
N GLY A 350 -27.31 -29.12 -8.97
CA GLY A 350 -26.88 -28.75 -7.63
C GLY A 350 -27.95 -28.07 -6.79
N THR A 351 -29.07 -27.62 -7.39
CA THR A 351 -30.18 -27.00 -6.66
C THR A 351 -31.22 -28.04 -6.24
N THR A 352 -31.53 -29.02 -7.09
CA THR A 352 -32.56 -30.05 -6.80
C THR A 352 -31.97 -31.38 -6.33
N GLY A 353 -30.67 -31.60 -6.51
CA GLY A 353 -30.01 -32.90 -6.31
C GLY A 353 -30.29 -33.92 -7.42
N GLU A 354 -31.06 -33.57 -8.46
CA GLU A 354 -31.45 -34.50 -9.51
C GLU A 354 -30.26 -34.87 -10.40
N VAL A 355 -30.06 -36.17 -10.62
CA VAL A 355 -29.05 -36.66 -11.56
C VAL A 355 -29.57 -36.52 -12.99
N LEU A 356 -28.93 -35.65 -13.77
CA LEU A 356 -29.32 -35.33 -15.14
C LEU A 356 -28.68 -36.28 -16.15
N ALA A 357 -27.41 -36.65 -15.93
CA ALA A 357 -26.70 -37.68 -16.69
C ALA A 357 -25.73 -38.41 -15.77
N ARG A 358 -25.56 -39.73 -15.95
CA ARG A 358 -24.74 -40.57 -15.07
C ARG A 358 -23.79 -41.43 -15.89
N ASN A 359 -22.57 -41.61 -15.40
CA ASN A 359 -21.61 -42.60 -15.89
C ASN A 359 -21.22 -42.44 -17.37
N ILE A 360 -21.09 -41.20 -17.86
CA ILE A 360 -20.81 -40.95 -19.28
C ILE A 360 -19.32 -40.89 -19.54
N GLN A 361 -18.84 -41.74 -20.43
CA GLN A 361 -17.42 -41.91 -20.67
C GLN A 361 -16.89 -41.05 -21.83
N GLY A 362 -15.61 -40.70 -21.76
CA GLY A 362 -14.89 -40.03 -22.84
C GLY A 362 -13.37 -40.13 -22.70
N GLY A 363 -12.67 -40.00 -23.83
CA GLY A 363 -11.20 -40.08 -23.88
C GLY A 363 -10.46 -38.91 -23.20
N SER A 364 -11.19 -37.86 -22.80
CA SER A 364 -10.67 -36.77 -21.98
C SER A 364 -11.76 -36.21 -21.08
N LYS A 365 -11.39 -35.54 -19.99
CA LYS A 365 -12.34 -34.84 -19.10
C LYS A 365 -13.26 -33.89 -19.86
N LYS A 366 -12.73 -33.17 -20.87
CA LYS A 366 -13.49 -32.23 -21.70
C LYS A 366 -14.53 -32.96 -22.55
N VAL A 367 -14.15 -34.07 -23.18
CA VAL A 367 -15.05 -34.87 -24.03
C VAL A 367 -16.12 -35.56 -23.19
N ALA A 368 -15.75 -36.21 -22.08
CA ALA A 368 -16.69 -36.87 -21.17
C ALA A 368 -17.74 -35.88 -20.63
N LYS A 369 -17.31 -34.69 -20.20
CA LYS A 369 -18.20 -33.61 -19.76
C LYS A 369 -19.13 -33.14 -20.87
N ASN A 370 -18.60 -32.90 -22.07
CA ASN A 370 -19.42 -32.42 -23.18
C ASN A 370 -20.46 -33.46 -23.61
N ASN A 371 -20.07 -34.74 -23.68
CA ASN A 371 -20.98 -35.84 -24.00
C ASN A 371 -22.07 -36.02 -22.93
N ALA A 372 -21.71 -35.90 -21.65
CA ALA A 372 -22.69 -35.93 -20.56
C ALA A 372 -23.69 -34.78 -20.70
N CYS A 373 -23.23 -33.57 -21.00
CA CYS A 373 -24.11 -32.42 -21.23
C CYS A 373 -24.99 -32.55 -22.48
N LYS A 374 -24.52 -33.20 -23.56
CA LYS A 374 -25.39 -33.52 -24.71
C LYS A 374 -26.56 -34.42 -24.30
N LEU A 375 -26.31 -35.44 -23.48
CA LEU A 375 -27.38 -36.29 -22.94
C LEU A 375 -28.32 -35.54 -22.00
N VAL A 376 -27.80 -34.58 -21.21
CA VAL A 376 -28.65 -33.69 -20.41
C VAL A 376 -29.58 -32.85 -21.30
N ILE A 377 -29.07 -32.27 -22.39
CA ILE A 377 -29.89 -31.52 -23.35
C ILE A 377 -31.00 -32.42 -23.90
N GLU A 378 -30.65 -33.61 -24.38
CA GLU A 378 -31.63 -34.59 -24.88
C GLU A 378 -32.68 -34.98 -23.83
N LYS A 379 -32.27 -35.17 -22.58
CA LYS A 379 -33.18 -35.47 -21.47
C LYS A 379 -34.16 -34.31 -21.24
N LEU A 380 -33.65 -33.06 -21.16
CA LEU A 380 -34.47 -31.86 -20.95
C LEU A 380 -35.52 -31.68 -22.07
N TRP A 381 -35.12 -31.90 -23.33
CA TRP A 381 -36.04 -31.88 -24.47
C TRP A 381 -37.15 -32.92 -24.34
N ARG A 382 -36.79 -34.19 -24.08
CA ARG A 382 -37.76 -35.28 -23.91
C ARG A 382 -38.71 -35.02 -22.74
N ASP A 383 -38.20 -34.51 -21.62
CA ASP A 383 -39.00 -34.27 -20.42
C ASP A 383 -40.00 -33.12 -20.65
N LYS A 384 -39.58 -32.03 -21.31
CA LYS A 384 -40.45 -30.89 -21.63
C LYS A 384 -41.46 -31.20 -22.72
N GLU A 385 -41.07 -32.01 -23.71
CA GLU A 385 -41.95 -32.53 -24.77
C GLU A 385 -43.02 -33.46 -24.20
N LYS A 386 -42.63 -34.45 -23.37
CA LYS A 386 -43.58 -35.33 -22.67
C LYS A 386 -44.52 -34.59 -21.75
N ALA A 387 -44.07 -33.49 -21.15
CA ALA A 387 -44.91 -32.63 -20.32
C ALA A 387 -45.89 -31.77 -21.14
N GLY A 388 -45.73 -31.69 -22.47
CA GLY A 388 -46.54 -30.82 -23.34
C GLY A 388 -46.32 -29.33 -23.08
N LYS A 389 -45.13 -28.96 -22.59
CA LYS A 389 -44.80 -27.60 -22.12
C LYS A 389 -43.77 -26.88 -22.98
N LEU A 390 -43.57 -27.32 -24.23
CA LEU A 390 -42.64 -26.65 -25.14
C LEU A 390 -43.06 -25.19 -25.36
N THR A 391 -42.09 -24.28 -25.31
CA THR A 391 -42.34 -22.87 -25.64
C THR A 391 -42.50 -22.70 -27.16
N PRO A 392 -43.12 -21.60 -27.65
CA PRO A 392 -43.19 -21.33 -29.08
C PRO A 392 -41.80 -21.31 -29.75
N GLU A 393 -40.78 -20.80 -29.04
CA GLU A 393 -39.39 -20.83 -29.49
C GLU A 393 -38.87 -22.28 -29.61
N ASP A 394 -39.17 -23.14 -28.64
CA ASP A 394 -38.77 -24.55 -28.65
C ASP A 394 -39.39 -25.31 -29.84
N VAL A 395 -40.66 -25.05 -30.14
CA VAL A 395 -41.37 -25.66 -31.28
C VAL A 395 -40.75 -25.20 -32.61
N SER A 396 -40.52 -23.90 -32.76
CA SER A 396 -39.88 -23.36 -33.97
C SER A 396 -38.47 -23.93 -34.19
N TYR A 397 -37.72 -24.12 -33.11
CA TYR A 397 -36.39 -24.72 -33.17
C TYR A 397 -36.46 -26.22 -33.54
N LEU A 398 -37.40 -26.99 -32.96
CA LEU A 398 -37.57 -28.40 -33.31
C LEU A 398 -37.89 -28.59 -34.79
N GLU A 399 -38.79 -27.78 -35.36
CA GLU A 399 -39.11 -27.83 -36.78
C GLU A 399 -37.89 -27.54 -37.66
N LEU A 400 -37.09 -26.53 -37.31
CA LEU A 400 -35.85 -26.20 -38.02
C LEU A 400 -34.80 -27.31 -37.88
N TYR A 401 -34.68 -27.89 -36.69
CA TYR A 401 -33.75 -28.97 -36.40
C TYR A 401 -34.11 -30.25 -37.16
N GLU A 402 -35.38 -30.62 -37.22
CA GLU A 402 -35.86 -31.78 -37.96
C GLU A 402 -35.68 -31.62 -39.47
N ARG A 403 -35.94 -30.41 -40.02
CA ARG A 403 -35.65 -30.11 -41.43
C ARG A 403 -34.16 -30.20 -41.74
N ALA A 404 -33.32 -29.56 -40.94
CA ALA A 404 -31.87 -29.60 -41.12
C ALA A 404 -31.31 -31.03 -41.01
N LYS A 405 -31.87 -31.86 -40.12
CA LYS A 405 -31.52 -33.28 -40.00
C LYS A 405 -31.97 -34.10 -41.20
N ALA A 406 -33.13 -33.81 -41.78
CA ALA A 406 -33.60 -34.45 -43.01
C ALA A 406 -32.73 -34.06 -44.23
N GLU A 407 -32.21 -32.84 -44.25
CA GLU A 407 -31.40 -32.29 -45.34
C GLU A 407 -29.88 -32.53 -45.17
N ASN A 408 -29.43 -33.09 -44.03
CA ASN A 408 -28.02 -33.21 -43.65
C ASN A 408 -27.23 -31.88 -43.67
N ILE A 409 -27.89 -30.75 -43.40
CA ILE A 409 -27.25 -29.43 -43.40
C ILE A 409 -26.90 -29.03 -41.96
N PRO A 410 -25.64 -28.66 -41.64
CA PRO A 410 -25.27 -28.14 -40.33
C PRO A 410 -25.97 -26.80 -40.04
N LEU A 411 -26.63 -26.65 -38.89
CA LEU A 411 -27.38 -25.44 -38.49
C LEU A 411 -26.54 -24.15 -38.28
N VAL A 412 -25.23 -24.17 -38.52
CA VAL A 412 -24.28 -23.20 -37.97
C VAL A 412 -24.20 -21.86 -38.74
N ASN A 413 -24.85 -21.70 -39.89
CA ASN A 413 -24.68 -20.49 -40.72
C ASN A 413 -25.93 -19.60 -40.75
N GLY A 414 -26.15 -18.84 -39.67
CA GLY A 414 -26.91 -17.59 -39.71
C GLY A 414 -25.96 -16.39 -39.91
N PRO A 415 -26.36 -15.34 -40.65
CA PRO A 415 -25.45 -14.25 -41.03
C PRO A 415 -24.98 -13.48 -39.80
N GLU A 416 -23.66 -13.29 -39.69
CA GLU A 416 -23.04 -12.40 -38.72
C GLU A 416 -23.68 -11.01 -38.81
N SER A 417 -24.17 -10.52 -37.67
CA SER A 417 -24.70 -9.17 -37.54
C SER A 417 -23.69 -8.14 -38.04
N PRO A 418 -24.08 -7.16 -38.86
CA PRO A 418 -23.16 -6.21 -39.48
C PRO A 418 -22.44 -5.38 -38.41
N ASN A 419 -21.12 -5.34 -38.50
CA ASN A 419 -20.27 -4.43 -37.76
C ASN A 419 -20.78 -3.00 -37.94
N VAL A 420 -21.18 -2.39 -36.82
CA VAL A 420 -21.58 -0.98 -36.78
C VAL A 420 -20.38 -0.13 -37.27
N PRO A 421 -20.55 0.75 -38.27
CA PRO A 421 -19.45 1.57 -38.77
C PRO A 421 -18.92 2.47 -37.66
N GLN A 422 -17.60 2.46 -37.47
CA GLN A 422 -16.90 3.43 -36.63
C GLN A 422 -17.09 4.83 -37.24
N SER A 423 -17.75 5.72 -36.50
CA SER A 423 -17.96 7.10 -36.92
C SER A 423 -16.65 7.87 -36.95
N THR A 424 -16.29 8.37 -38.14
CA THR A 424 -15.26 9.40 -38.32
C THR A 424 -15.68 10.65 -37.57
N HIS A 425 -14.88 11.12 -36.61
CA HIS A 425 -15.20 12.29 -35.80
C HIS A 425 -14.41 13.53 -36.23
N ASP A 426 -15.18 14.55 -36.61
CA ASP A 426 -14.78 15.95 -36.67
C ASP A 426 -14.34 16.46 -35.30
N ASN A 427 -13.23 17.20 -35.29
CA ASN A 427 -12.65 17.94 -34.15
C ASN A 427 -13.59 19.06 -33.64
N LYS A 428 -14.71 18.70 -33.01
CA LYS A 428 -15.49 19.65 -32.21
C LYS A 428 -14.90 19.72 -30.80
N LEU A 429 -14.66 20.95 -30.33
CA LEU A 429 -14.23 21.25 -28.96
C LEU A 429 -15.18 20.58 -27.96
N GLN A 430 -14.73 19.47 -27.37
CA GLN A 430 -15.52 18.67 -26.44
C GLN A 430 -15.55 19.39 -25.09
N MET A 431 -16.76 19.73 -24.63
CA MET A 431 -16.93 20.34 -23.31
C MET A 431 -16.55 19.34 -22.22
N PRO A 432 -15.92 19.78 -21.12
CA PRO A 432 -15.53 18.89 -20.03
C PRO A 432 -16.73 18.12 -19.45
N THR A 433 -16.59 16.79 -19.39
CA THR A 433 -17.64 15.90 -18.88
C THR A 433 -17.54 15.78 -17.36
N ARG A 434 -18.66 15.92 -16.66
CA ARG A 434 -18.71 15.77 -15.20
C ARG A 434 -18.76 14.29 -14.82
N VAL A 435 -17.90 13.90 -13.88
CA VAL A 435 -17.88 12.54 -13.31
C VAL A 435 -18.22 12.64 -11.83
N SER A 436 -19.24 11.90 -11.40
CA SER A 436 -19.69 11.86 -10.02
C SER A 436 -18.73 11.07 -9.12
N TRP A 437 -18.83 11.27 -7.79
CA TRP A 437 -18.07 10.47 -6.83
C TRP A 437 -18.32 8.96 -6.95
N MET A 438 -19.56 8.53 -7.23
CA MET A 438 -19.89 7.11 -7.41
C MET A 438 -19.20 6.51 -8.64
N GLU A 439 -19.16 7.23 -9.75
CA GLU A 439 -18.51 6.77 -10.99
C GLU A 439 -16.98 6.65 -10.82
N ARG A 440 -16.38 7.46 -9.95
CA ARG A 440 -14.95 7.36 -9.60
C ARG A 440 -14.58 6.09 -8.82
N GLN A 441 -15.56 5.39 -8.24
CA GLN A 441 -15.31 4.11 -7.57
C GLN A 441 -15.16 2.93 -8.56
N LEU A 442 -15.59 3.11 -9.81
CA LEU A 442 -15.44 2.09 -10.83
C LEU A 442 -13.97 1.89 -11.18
N GLN A 443 -13.62 0.67 -11.56
CA GLN A 443 -12.31 0.40 -12.14
C GLN A 443 -12.12 1.23 -13.42
N PRO A 444 -10.89 1.66 -13.76
CA PRO A 444 -10.64 2.61 -14.84
C PRO A 444 -11.20 2.19 -16.20
N LEU A 445 -11.08 0.91 -16.55
CA LEU A 445 -11.57 0.38 -17.84
C LEU A 445 -13.11 0.41 -17.96
N PRO A 446 -13.89 -0.09 -16.98
CA PRO A 446 -15.35 0.11 -16.95
C PRO A 446 -15.79 1.57 -17.06
N LEU A 447 -15.11 2.48 -16.34
CA LEU A 447 -15.45 3.90 -16.38
C LEU A 447 -15.22 4.50 -17.78
N LEU A 448 -14.07 4.23 -18.39
CA LEU A 448 -13.78 4.68 -19.75
C LEU A 448 -14.78 4.10 -20.76
N ASN A 449 -15.12 2.81 -20.67
CA ASN A 449 -16.14 2.21 -21.55
C ASN A 449 -17.51 2.89 -21.40
N GLN A 450 -17.93 3.22 -20.18
CA GLN A 450 -19.18 3.91 -19.91
C GLN A 450 -19.17 5.34 -20.48
N LEU A 451 -18.04 6.06 -20.38
CA LEU A 451 -17.88 7.39 -20.96
C LEU A 451 -17.86 7.35 -22.51
N THR A 452 -17.25 6.32 -23.10
CA THR A 452 -17.30 6.06 -24.55
C THR A 452 -18.71 5.74 -25.03
N GLN A 453 -19.45 4.88 -24.33
CA GLN A 453 -20.84 4.56 -24.67
C GLN A 453 -21.77 5.78 -24.61
N ARG A 454 -21.49 6.73 -23.72
CA ARG A 454 -22.23 8.01 -23.61
C ARG A 454 -21.81 9.03 -24.69
N GLY A 455 -20.80 8.74 -25.49
CA GLY A 455 -20.23 9.69 -26.47
C GLY A 455 -19.53 10.89 -25.82
N SER A 456 -19.24 10.82 -24.51
CA SER A 456 -18.66 11.93 -23.74
C SER A 456 -17.13 12.00 -23.87
N LEU A 457 -16.50 10.89 -24.24
CA LEU A 457 -15.06 10.74 -24.39
C LEU A 457 -14.82 9.52 -25.27
N ASN A 458 -13.87 9.54 -26.21
CA ASN A 458 -13.59 8.39 -27.06
C ASN A 458 -12.30 7.69 -26.61
N ALA A 459 -12.43 6.63 -25.82
CA ALA A 459 -11.30 5.79 -25.43
C ALA A 459 -11.25 4.50 -26.26
N GLN A 460 -10.15 4.30 -27.00
CA GLN A 460 -9.89 3.09 -27.79
C GLN A 460 -8.62 2.38 -27.27
N PHE A 461 -8.60 1.06 -27.38
CA PHE A 461 -7.49 0.23 -26.94
C PHE A 461 -7.15 -0.77 -28.03
N ASP A 462 -5.96 -0.65 -28.59
CA ASP A 462 -5.43 -1.60 -29.56
C ASP A 462 -4.48 -2.55 -28.84
N ILE A 463 -4.61 -3.84 -29.11
CA ILE A 463 -3.84 -4.89 -28.44
C ILE A 463 -3.11 -5.71 -29.50
N GLU A 464 -1.79 -5.73 -29.37
CA GLU A 464 -0.88 -6.48 -30.20
C GLU A 464 -0.27 -7.63 -29.38
N ASP A 465 -0.15 -8.80 -30.01
CA ASP A 465 0.58 -9.92 -29.43
C ASP A 465 2.06 -9.79 -29.81
N VAL A 466 2.90 -9.52 -28.82
CA VAL A 466 4.35 -9.30 -28.98
C VAL A 466 5.15 -10.44 -28.32
N SER A 467 4.52 -11.60 -28.15
CA SER A 467 5.11 -12.76 -27.49
C SER A 467 6.39 -13.22 -28.22
N PRO A 468 7.56 -13.23 -27.55
CA PRO A 468 8.83 -13.59 -28.20
C PRO A 468 8.90 -15.08 -28.55
N CYS A 469 8.14 -15.94 -27.86
CA CYS A 469 8.03 -17.37 -28.14
C CYS A 469 6.70 -17.93 -27.61
N LYS A 470 6.37 -19.20 -27.96
CA LYS A 470 5.12 -19.86 -27.52
C LYS A 470 5.04 -20.10 -26.00
N GLU A 471 6.15 -20.00 -25.29
CA GLU A 471 6.24 -20.26 -23.84
C GLU A 471 6.09 -18.98 -23.00
N VAL A 472 6.39 -17.82 -23.57
CA VAL A 472 6.31 -16.52 -22.90
C VAL A 472 5.29 -15.65 -23.63
N THR A 473 4.11 -15.51 -23.05
CA THR A 473 3.05 -14.66 -23.61
C THR A 473 3.24 -13.22 -23.16
N GLU A 474 3.39 -12.30 -24.11
CA GLU A 474 3.48 -10.86 -23.86
C GLU A 474 2.55 -10.11 -24.82
N PHE A 475 1.72 -9.24 -24.25
CA PHE A 475 0.77 -8.43 -25.01
C PHE A 475 1.07 -6.96 -24.79
N LYS A 476 1.24 -6.23 -25.89
CA LYS A 476 1.39 -4.78 -25.91
C LYS A 476 0.00 -4.18 -26.14
N CYS A 477 -0.41 -3.28 -25.27
CA CYS A 477 -1.64 -2.52 -25.45
C CYS A 477 -1.29 -1.04 -25.63
N THR A 478 -1.89 -0.40 -26.62
CA THR A 478 -1.80 1.03 -26.88
C THR A 478 -3.18 1.65 -26.70
N GLY A 479 -3.24 2.73 -25.94
CA GLY A 479 -4.47 3.42 -25.55
C GLY A 479 -4.57 4.78 -26.22
N PHE A 480 -5.70 5.01 -26.86
CA PHE A 480 -6.01 6.26 -27.55
C PHE A 480 -7.12 6.99 -26.82
N LEU A 481 -7.00 8.31 -26.75
CA LEU A 481 -7.99 9.21 -26.18
C LEU A 481 -8.33 10.29 -27.21
N ASN A 482 -9.57 10.29 -27.68
CA ASN A 482 -10.03 11.19 -28.74
C ASN A 482 -9.14 11.15 -30.00
N GLY A 483 -8.62 9.95 -30.34
CA GLY A 483 -7.74 9.73 -31.48
C GLY A 483 -6.25 10.01 -31.23
N GLU A 484 -5.88 10.56 -30.07
CA GLU A 484 -4.49 10.79 -29.69
C GLU A 484 -3.93 9.60 -28.90
N GLU A 485 -2.75 9.10 -29.27
CA GLU A 485 -2.06 8.07 -28.50
C GLU A 485 -1.61 8.65 -27.15
N ILE A 486 -2.04 8.04 -26.05
CA ILE A 486 -1.71 8.51 -24.71
C ILE A 486 -0.67 7.63 -24.03
N ALA A 487 -0.85 6.30 -24.14
CA ALA A 487 -0.14 5.36 -23.31
C ALA A 487 0.02 4.02 -24.02
N THR A 488 1.17 3.40 -23.82
CA THR A 488 1.45 2.04 -24.27
C THR A 488 2.04 1.24 -23.11
N ALA A 489 1.53 0.03 -22.87
CA ALA A 489 2.05 -0.86 -21.82
C ALA A 489 2.03 -2.33 -22.23
N ASN A 490 3.04 -3.07 -21.79
CA ASN A 490 3.17 -4.50 -22.02
C ASN A 490 2.79 -5.30 -20.76
N ALA A 491 2.12 -6.44 -20.94
CA ALA A 491 1.88 -7.37 -19.84
C ALA A 491 1.69 -8.81 -20.30
N ILE A 492 1.81 -9.74 -19.35
CA ILE A 492 1.65 -11.19 -19.58
C ILE A 492 0.25 -11.63 -20.05
N SER A 493 -0.76 -10.75 -20.01
CA SER A 493 -2.11 -11.03 -20.51
C SER A 493 -2.76 -9.78 -21.09
N LYS A 494 -3.58 -9.97 -22.14
CA LYS A 494 -4.38 -8.91 -22.77
C LYS A 494 -5.18 -8.08 -21.75
N LYS A 495 -5.77 -8.76 -20.75
CA LYS A 495 -6.56 -8.12 -19.68
C LYS A 495 -5.70 -7.20 -18.80
N LYS A 496 -4.49 -7.63 -18.43
CA LYS A 496 -3.59 -6.85 -17.57
C LYS A 496 -2.99 -5.66 -18.33
N ALA A 497 -2.56 -5.87 -19.58
CA ALA A 497 -2.05 -4.80 -20.44
C ALA A 497 -3.10 -3.69 -20.62
N ARG A 498 -4.34 -4.08 -20.98
CA ARG A 498 -5.45 -3.14 -21.14
C ARG A 498 -5.83 -2.40 -19.85
N ALA A 499 -5.76 -3.06 -18.69
CA ALA A 499 -6.07 -2.42 -17.41
C ALA A 499 -5.02 -1.37 -17.01
N GLU A 500 -3.73 -1.61 -17.27
CA GLU A 500 -2.66 -0.64 -17.02
C GLU A 500 -2.76 0.57 -17.95
N VAL A 501 -2.97 0.34 -19.25
CA VAL A 501 -3.20 1.41 -20.22
C VAL A 501 -4.44 2.22 -19.85
N ALA A 502 -5.53 1.57 -19.44
CA ALA A 502 -6.76 2.27 -19.04
C ALA A 502 -6.56 3.20 -17.83
N LYS A 503 -5.69 2.84 -16.87
CA LYS A 503 -5.34 3.75 -15.76
C LYS A 503 -4.66 5.02 -16.27
N GLN A 504 -3.71 4.87 -17.19
CA GLN A 504 -2.95 5.99 -17.75
C GLN A 504 -3.83 6.89 -18.63
N VAL A 505 -4.65 6.28 -19.50
CA VAL A 505 -5.64 7.01 -20.33
C VAL A 505 -6.62 7.80 -19.46
N LEU A 506 -7.12 7.21 -18.37
CA LEU A 506 -8.02 7.91 -17.45
C LEU A 506 -7.31 9.08 -16.74
N SER A 507 -6.06 8.90 -16.31
CA SER A 507 -5.25 9.98 -15.70
C SER A 507 -5.07 11.14 -16.69
N ALA A 508 -4.70 10.83 -17.94
CA ALA A 508 -4.55 11.83 -18.98
C ALA A 508 -5.86 12.57 -19.29
N ALA A 509 -7.01 11.89 -19.21
CA ALA A 509 -8.31 12.53 -19.38
C ALA A 509 -8.61 13.59 -18.30
N PHE A 510 -8.18 13.36 -17.04
CA PHE A 510 -8.26 14.37 -15.98
C PHE A 510 -7.25 15.50 -16.19
N GLU A 511 -6.02 15.18 -16.59
CA GLU A 511 -4.95 16.17 -16.84
C GLU A 511 -5.31 17.12 -17.99
N LYS A 512 -5.87 16.58 -19.09
CA LYS A 512 -6.38 17.34 -20.24
C LYS A 512 -7.70 18.07 -19.95
N LYS A 513 -8.20 18.00 -18.71
CA LYS A 513 -9.47 18.59 -18.25
C LYS A 513 -10.68 18.17 -19.09
N LEU A 514 -10.62 16.99 -19.71
CA LEU A 514 -11.76 16.38 -20.40
C LEU A 514 -12.78 15.84 -19.41
N LEU A 515 -12.32 15.49 -18.20
CA LEU A 515 -13.15 15.07 -17.08
C LEU A 515 -13.05 16.07 -15.92
N LEU A 516 -14.19 16.47 -15.38
CA LEU A 516 -14.28 17.31 -14.18
C LEU A 516 -14.90 16.50 -13.05
N VAL A 517 -14.27 16.57 -11.87
CA VAL A 517 -14.81 15.98 -10.65
C VAL A 517 -15.99 16.83 -10.17
N TYR A 518 -17.17 16.22 -10.09
CA TYR A 518 -18.37 16.86 -9.56
C TYR A 518 -18.83 16.12 -8.30
N ASP A 519 -18.75 16.80 -7.16
CA ASP A 519 -19.10 16.26 -5.84
C ASP A 519 -20.48 16.72 -5.34
N GLY A 520 -21.37 17.16 -6.24
CA GLY A 520 -22.70 17.68 -5.90
C GLY A 520 -22.67 19.16 -5.50
N ALA A 521 -23.82 19.84 -5.61
CA ALA A 521 -24.02 21.12 -4.96
C ALA A 521 -24.00 20.88 -3.45
N LYS A 522 -23.09 21.54 -2.73
CA LYS A 522 -23.32 21.77 -1.31
C LYS A 522 -24.53 22.68 -1.25
N ASP A 523 -25.63 22.22 -0.68
CA ASP A 523 -26.83 23.03 -0.49
C ASP A 523 -26.45 24.37 0.15
N GLU A 524 -26.58 25.44 -0.62
CA GLU A 524 -26.70 26.79 -0.11
C GLU A 524 -28.16 26.98 0.37
N ASP A 525 -28.30 27.66 1.51
CA ASP A 525 -29.52 28.11 2.18
C ASP A 525 -30.27 27.15 3.12
N VAL A 526 -29.73 26.98 4.34
CA VAL A 526 -30.52 27.30 5.55
C VAL A 526 -29.71 28.22 6.46
N ASN A 527 -30.22 29.43 6.55
CA ASN A 527 -29.77 30.56 7.34
C ASN A 527 -29.84 30.24 8.85
N CYS A 528 -28.69 30.06 9.51
CA CYS A 528 -28.55 30.22 10.96
C CYS A 528 -27.11 30.65 11.30
N THR A 529 -26.98 31.97 11.48
CA THR A 529 -26.01 32.68 12.32
C THR A 529 -24.53 32.56 11.97
N GLU A 530 -24.05 33.64 11.36
CA GLU A 530 -22.77 34.29 11.64
C GLU A 530 -22.15 33.87 12.98
N ASN A 531 -21.01 33.17 12.89
CA ASN A 531 -19.83 33.27 13.75
C ASN A 531 -19.13 31.92 13.76
N TYR A 532 -18.28 31.61 12.77
CA TYR A 532 -17.05 30.81 12.94
C TYR A 532 -16.22 30.86 11.65
N ALA A 533 -15.92 32.08 11.21
CA ALA A 533 -14.88 32.34 10.21
C ALA A 533 -13.98 33.47 10.71
N ARG A 534 -13.29 33.24 11.83
CA ARG A 534 -12.01 33.89 12.13
C ARG A 534 -11.32 33.21 13.32
N LYS A 535 -10.03 32.94 13.10
CA LYS A 535 -9.01 32.36 14.01
C LYS A 535 -8.98 30.84 14.12
N GLY A 536 -8.22 30.27 13.18
CA GLY A 536 -7.58 28.97 13.25
C GLY A 536 -6.44 28.87 12.23
N ASN A 537 -5.71 29.96 11.97
CA ASN A 537 -4.32 29.84 11.49
C ASN A 537 -3.54 29.26 12.67
N GLU A 538 -3.56 27.94 12.81
CA GLU A 538 -2.44 27.26 13.46
C GLU A 538 -1.39 27.07 12.37
N ASP A 539 -0.58 28.11 12.21
CA ASP A 539 0.69 28.07 11.52
C ASP A 539 1.55 27.01 12.23
N PHE A 540 1.47 25.77 11.76
CA PHE A 540 2.59 24.86 11.89
C PHE A 540 3.63 25.33 10.89
N ASP A 541 4.36 26.38 11.27
CA ASP A 541 5.61 26.66 10.62
C ASP A 541 6.46 25.39 10.66
N VAL A 542 6.96 25.03 9.49
CA VAL A 542 8.02 24.05 9.41
C VAL A 542 9.24 24.71 10.04
N VAL A 543 9.44 24.44 11.33
CA VAL A 543 10.49 24.96 12.21
C VAL A 543 11.72 25.39 11.41
N PRO A 544 12.07 26.69 11.34
CA PRO A 544 13.43 27.10 11.06
C PRO A 544 14.31 26.65 12.24
N ALA A 545 15.53 26.19 11.93
CA ALA A 545 16.49 25.67 12.89
C ALA A 545 16.62 26.53 14.15
#